data_AF-A0AAE3PL64-F1
#
_entry.id   AF-A0AAE3PL64-F1
#
_cell.length_a   1.000
_cell.length_b   1.000
_cell.length_c   1.000
_cell.angle_alpha   90.00
_cell.angle_beta   90.00
_cell.angle_gamma   90.00
#
_symmetry.space_group_name_H-M   'P 1'
#
loop_
_entity.id
_entity.type
_entity.pdbx_description
1 polymer ?
#
loop_
_entity_poly.entity_id
_entity_poly.type
_entity_poly.pdbx_seq_one_letter_code
_entity_poly.pdbx_strand_id
1 'polypeptide(L)'
;MATESADRISSHRRGMMVTSLAAISGILSGIASTAIASSATDPTGLFLVGAAISVQFPLLKLFGIDIDDFGAKDYIYVAFMTFSLWFVSWGILLTTHATV
;
A
#
# COMPACT_ATOMS: atom_id res chain seq x y z
N MET A 1 13.71 -12.60 30.17
CA MET A 1 12.26 -12.27 30.14
C MET A 1 11.93 -10.81 29.77
N ALA A 2 12.77 -9.81 30.07
CA ALA A 2 12.50 -8.43 29.62
C ALA A 2 12.68 -8.23 28.09
N THR A 3 13.65 -8.92 27.48
CA THR A 3 14.00 -8.78 26.06
C THR A 3 12.93 -9.33 25.11
N GLU A 4 12.29 -10.48 25.42
CA GLU A 4 11.20 -11.05 24.60
C GLU A 4 9.96 -10.13 24.52
N SER A 5 9.66 -9.38 25.59
CA SER A 5 8.53 -8.43 25.56
C SER A 5 8.83 -7.21 24.68
N ALA A 6 10.08 -6.75 24.62
CA ALA A 6 10.49 -5.65 23.75
C ALA A 6 10.43 -6.04 22.27
N ASP A 7 10.90 -7.23 21.91
CA ASP A 7 10.85 -7.75 20.53
C ASP A 7 9.42 -8.05 20.05
N ARG A 8 8.54 -8.50 20.95
CA ARG A 8 7.13 -8.71 20.60
C ARG A 8 6.41 -7.39 20.28
N ILE A 9 6.74 -6.30 20.98
CA ILE A 9 6.15 -4.99 20.75
C ILE A 9 6.66 -4.36 19.45
N SER A 10 7.96 -4.53 19.12
CA SER A 10 8.53 -4.04 17.86
C SER A 10 7.93 -4.77 16.65
N SER A 11 7.77 -6.09 16.74
CA SER A 11 7.08 -6.93 15.74
C SER A 11 5.64 -6.48 15.48
N HIS A 12 4.86 -6.27 16.54
CA HIS A 12 3.46 -5.85 16.41
C HIS A 12 3.33 -4.45 15.78
N ARG A 13 4.18 -3.49 16.18
CA ARG A 13 4.22 -2.16 15.57
C ARG A 13 4.59 -2.20 14.10
N ARG A 14 5.56 -3.05 13.72
CA ARG A 14 5.97 -3.24 12.31
C ARG A 14 4.80 -3.74 11.46
N GLY A 15 4.08 -4.76 11.94
CA GLY A 15 2.91 -5.29 11.24
C GLY A 15 1.79 -4.26 11.07
N MET A 16 1.49 -3.48 12.11
CA MET A 16 0.49 -2.42 12.03
C MET A 16 0.89 -1.30 11.07
N MET A 17 2.14 -0.82 11.12
CA MET A 17 2.65 0.21 10.21
C MET A 17 2.56 -0.23 8.75
N VAL A 18 2.98 -1.45 8.43
CA VAL A 18 2.94 -2.00 7.07
C VAL A 18 1.50 -2.07 6.56
N THR A 19 0.59 -2.57 7.39
CA THR A 19 -0.82 -2.74 6.99
C THR A 19 -1.51 -1.39 6.80
N SER A 20 -1.33 -0.46 7.74
CA SER A 20 -1.93 0.87 7.68
C SER A 20 -1.37 1.69 6.51
N LEU A 21 -0.07 1.63 6.26
CA LEU A 21 0.56 2.33 5.14
C LEU A 21 0.10 1.76 3.79
N ALA A 22 0.04 0.43 3.68
CA ALA A 22 -0.48 -0.24 2.49
C ALA A 22 -1.93 0.20 2.20
N ALA A 23 -2.76 0.24 3.24
CA ALA A 23 -4.15 0.60 3.10
C ALA A 23 -4.37 2.07 2.70
N ILE A 24 -3.71 3.00 3.39
CA ILE A 24 -3.82 4.43 3.09
C ILE A 24 -3.30 4.72 1.68
N SER A 25 -2.16 4.14 1.30
CA SER A 25 -1.58 4.29 -0.03
C SER A 25 -2.49 3.74 -1.13
N GLY A 26 -3.11 2.57 -0.93
CA GLY A 26 -4.07 2.01 -1.88
C GLY A 26 -5.27 2.92 -2.12
N ILE A 27 -5.85 3.47 -1.05
CA ILE A 27 -6.99 4.41 -1.14
C ILE A 27 -6.57 5.71 -1.84
N LEU A 28 -5.44 6.31 -1.45
CA LEU A 28 -4.92 7.53 -2.08
C LEU A 28 -4.62 7.31 -3.56
N SER A 29 -4.04 6.16 -3.92
CA SER A 29 -3.81 5.81 -5.32
C SER A 29 -5.12 5.65 -6.08
N GLY A 30 -6.17 5.11 -5.47
CA GLY A 30 -7.48 4.94 -6.12
C GLY A 30 -8.15 6.28 -6.42
N ILE A 31 -8.04 7.23 -5.49
CA ILE A 31 -8.48 8.62 -5.66
C ILE A 31 -7.63 9.33 -6.72
N ALA A 32 -6.32 9.18 -6.69
CA ALA A 32 -5.45 9.79 -7.69
C ALA A 32 -5.68 9.21 -9.10
N SER A 33 -6.05 7.93 -9.21
CA SER A 33 -6.43 7.32 -10.48
C SER A 33 -7.71 7.91 -11.06
N THR A 34 -8.67 8.42 -10.27
CA THR A 34 -9.85 9.09 -10.86
C THR A 34 -9.54 10.47 -11.43
N ALA A 35 -8.51 11.14 -10.92
CA ALA A 35 -8.06 12.43 -11.45
C ALA A 35 -7.20 12.29 -12.72
N ILE A 36 -6.44 11.20 -12.83
CA ILE A 36 -5.40 11.03 -13.88
C ILE A 36 -5.85 10.09 -15.00
N ALA A 37 -6.60 9.04 -14.69
CA ALA A 37 -7.00 8.05 -15.69
C ALA A 37 -8.22 8.53 -16.48
N SER A 38 -8.16 8.40 -17.80
CA SER A 38 -9.23 8.85 -18.69
C SER A 38 -10.43 7.89 -18.72
N SER A 39 -10.21 6.62 -18.37
CA SER A 39 -11.24 5.58 -18.35
C SER A 39 -10.83 4.40 -17.47
N ALA A 40 -11.77 3.49 -17.21
CA ALA A 40 -11.54 2.25 -16.48
C ALA A 40 -10.53 1.31 -17.18
N THR A 41 -10.32 1.48 -18.48
CA THR A 41 -9.42 0.64 -19.30
C THR A 41 -8.04 1.29 -19.51
N ASP A 42 -7.85 2.49 -18.96
CA ASP A 42 -6.61 3.24 -19.13
C ASP A 42 -5.47 2.63 -18.28
N PRO A 43 -4.35 2.22 -18.89
CA PRO A 43 -3.22 1.64 -18.16
C PRO A 43 -2.54 2.62 -17.20
N THR A 44 -2.81 3.93 -17.29
CA THR A 44 -2.25 4.94 -16.37
C THR A 44 -2.57 4.65 -14.91
N GLY A 45 -3.77 4.15 -14.60
CA GLY A 45 -4.13 3.72 -13.23
C GLY A 45 -3.25 2.59 -12.72
N LEU A 46 -2.89 1.64 -13.60
CA LEU A 46 -2.00 0.53 -13.26
C LEU A 46 -0.55 1.00 -13.00
N PHE A 47 -0.06 1.94 -13.79
CA PHE A 47 1.25 2.56 -13.55
C PHE A 47 1.28 3.31 -12.22
N LEU A 48 0.17 3.96 -11.83
CA LEU A 48 0.08 4.70 -10.59
C LEU A 48 0.17 3.80 -9.35
N VAL A 49 -0.58 2.68 -9.33
CA VAL A 49 -0.50 1.72 -8.22
C VAL A 49 0.87 1.02 -8.19
N GLY A 50 1.47 0.74 -9.35
CA GLY A 50 2.84 0.22 -9.43
C GLY A 50 3.87 1.18 -8.85
N ALA A 51 3.73 2.49 -9.11
CA ALA A 51 4.55 3.52 -8.51
C ALA A 51 4.31 3.64 -7.00
N ALA A 52 3.05 3.59 -6.55
CA ALA A 52 2.70 3.64 -5.14
C ALA A 52 3.30 2.46 -4.34
N ILE A 53 3.24 1.24 -4.89
CA ILE A 53 3.89 0.06 -4.31
C ILE A 53 5.41 0.26 -4.24
N SER A 54 6.01 0.79 -5.32
CA SER A 54 7.45 1.03 -5.37
C SER A 54 7.92 2.08 -4.35
N VAL A 55 7.10 3.11 -4.08
CA VAL A 55 7.36 4.18 -3.10
C VAL A 55 7.12 3.72 -1.65
N GLN A 56 6.29 2.72 -1.41
CA GLN A 56 6.09 2.17 -0.06
C GLN A 56 7.37 1.58 0.53
N PHE A 57 8.19 0.90 -0.26
CA PHE A 57 9.44 0.30 0.24
C PHE A 57 10.45 1.33 0.78
N PRO A 58 10.81 2.42 0.07
CA PRO A 58 11.67 3.46 0.62
C PRO A 58 11.00 4.21 1.78
N LEU A 59 9.67 4.38 1.78
CA LEU A 59 8.95 4.95 2.93
C LEU A 59 9.11 4.08 4.18
N LEU A 60 8.93 2.75 4.06
CA LEU A 60 9.12 1.82 5.18
C LEU A 60 10.55 1.90 5.72
N LYS A 61 11.56 1.99 4.84
CA LYS A 61 12.96 2.20 5.25
C LYS A 61 13.14 3.51 6.02
N LEU A 62 12.50 4.59 5.57
CA LEU A 62 12.56 5.91 6.24
C LEU A 62 11.94 5.88 7.64
N PHE A 63 10.87 5.11 7.84
CA PHE A 63 10.24 4.92 9.15
C PHE A 63 11.01 3.96 10.08
N GLY A 64 12.23 3.56 9.71
CA GLY A 64 13.09 2.70 10.51
C GLY A 64 12.67 1.23 10.52
N ILE A 65 11.84 0.82 9.56
CA ILE A 65 11.52 -0.60 9.35
C ILE A 65 12.64 -1.19 8.50
N ASP A 66 13.32 -2.16 9.09
CA ASP A 66 14.38 -2.88 8.39
C ASP A 66 13.77 -3.81 7.33
N ILE A 67 13.79 -3.35 6.09
CA ILE A 67 13.33 -4.09 4.92
C ILE A 67 14.37 -5.10 4.42
N ASP A 68 15.60 -5.08 4.94
CA ASP A 68 16.61 -6.09 4.60
C ASP A 68 16.28 -7.46 5.24
N ASP A 69 15.41 -7.48 6.26
CA ASP A 69 14.88 -8.71 6.89
C ASP A 69 13.56 -9.19 6.24
N PHE A 70 13.05 -8.48 5.22
CA PHE A 70 11.80 -8.88 4.56
C PHE A 70 12.04 -10.08 3.64
N GLY A 71 11.24 -11.13 3.82
CA GLY A 71 11.21 -12.26 2.89
C GLY A 71 10.40 -11.92 1.64
N ALA A 72 10.55 -12.71 0.58
CA ALA A 72 9.76 -12.56 -0.65
C ALA A 72 8.23 -12.54 -0.41
N LYS A 73 7.77 -13.26 0.61
CA LYS A 73 6.36 -13.29 1.03
C LYS A 73 5.86 -11.92 1.52
N ASP A 74 6.70 -11.17 2.23
CA ASP A 74 6.33 -9.88 2.79
C ASP A 74 6.18 -8.82 1.68
N TYR A 75 7.08 -8.84 0.70
CA TYR A 75 6.95 -8.00 -0.51
C TYR A 75 5.67 -8.31 -1.28
N ILE A 76 5.35 -9.58 -1.48
CA ILE A 76 4.11 -10.01 -2.16
C ILE A 76 2.88 -9.57 -1.36
N TYR A 77 2.91 -9.69 -0.03
CA TYR A 77 1.81 -9.26 0.83
C TYR A 77 1.55 -7.75 0.68
N VAL A 78 2.59 -6.91 0.74
CA VAL A 78 2.47 -5.46 0.60
C VAL A 78 1.93 -5.08 -0.77
N ALA A 79 2.47 -5.68 -1.84
CA ALA A 79 2.00 -5.44 -3.19
C ALA A 79 0.53 -5.86 -3.36
N PHE A 80 0.17 -7.05 -2.89
CA PHE A 80 -1.19 -7.58 -2.99
C PHE A 80 -2.21 -6.74 -2.21
N MET A 81 -1.89 -6.35 -0.98
CA MET A 81 -2.79 -5.55 -0.14
C MET A 81 -3.01 -4.16 -0.74
N THR A 82 -1.95 -3.51 -1.21
CA THR A 82 -2.03 -2.18 -1.84
C THR A 82 -2.82 -2.24 -3.15
N PHE A 83 -2.54 -3.24 -3.98
CA PHE A 83 -3.27 -3.46 -5.23
C PHE A 83 -4.76 -3.72 -4.98
N SER A 84 -5.09 -4.57 -4.01
CA SER A 84 -6.48 -4.90 -3.70
C SER A 84 -7.26 -3.68 -3.23
N LEU A 85 -6.69 -2.86 -2.33
CA LEU A 85 -7.37 -1.65 -1.87
C LEU A 85 -7.50 -0.60 -2.97
N TRP A 86 -6.47 -0.40 -3.78
CA TRP A 86 -6.55 0.46 -4.95
C TRP A 86 -7.66 0.01 -5.92
N PHE A 87 -7.70 -1.27 -6.26
CA PHE A 87 -8.67 -1.83 -7.21
C PHE A 87 -10.11 -1.67 -6.72
N VAL A 88 -10.37 -1.96 -5.44
CA VAL A 88 -11.70 -1.79 -4.84
C VAL A 88 -12.08 -0.31 -4.77
N SER A 89 -11.19 0.56 -4.28
CA SER A 89 -11.48 2.00 -4.18
C SER A 89 -11.74 2.63 -5.55
N TRP A 90 -10.88 2.35 -6.54
CA TRP A 90 -11.04 2.89 -7.89
C TRP A 90 -12.29 2.33 -8.59
N GLY A 91 -12.56 1.03 -8.43
CA GLY A 91 -13.78 0.40 -8.94
C GLY A 91 -15.07 1.00 -8.38
N ILE A 92 -15.10 1.32 -7.08
CA ILE A 92 -16.24 2.01 -6.45
C ILE A 92 -16.43 3.40 -7.08
N LEU A 93 -15.36 4.19 -7.20
CA LEU A 93 -15.44 5.55 -7.76
C LEU A 93 -15.89 5.55 -9.23
N LEU A 94 -15.42 4.59 -10.02
CA LEU A 94 -15.86 4.39 -11.40
C LEU A 94 -17.34 4.00 -11.47
N THR A 95 -17.80 3.12 -10.56
CA THR A 95 -19.21 2.67 -10.52
C THR A 95 -20.15 3.79 -10.10
N THR A 96 -19.74 4.65 -9.17
CA THR A 96 -20.55 5.78 -8.70
C THR A 96 -20.44 7.02 -9.59
N HIS A 97 -19.59 7.00 -10.62
CA HIS A 97 -19.22 8.19 -11.40
C HIS A 97 -18.76 9.37 -10.53
N ALA A 98 -18.20 9.08 -9.37
CA ALA A 98 -17.72 10.11 -8.45
C ALA A 98 -16.47 10.78 -9.04
N THR A 99 -16.53 12.11 -9.20
CA THR A 99 -15.41 12.95 -9.61
C THR A 99 -14.83 13.67 -8.39
N VAL A 100 -13.51 13.85 -8.37
CA VAL A 100 -12.81 14.67 -7.38
C VAL A 100 -12.54 16.08 -7.89
#